data_AF-A0A507SVI4-F1
#
_entry.id   AF-A0A507SVI4-F1
#
_cell.length_a   1.000
_cell.length_b   1.000
_cell.length_c   1.000
_cell.angle_alpha   90.00
_cell.angle_beta   90.00
_cell.angle_gamma   90.00
#
_symmetry.space_group_name_H-M   'P 1'
#
loop_
_entity.id
_entity.type
_entity.pdbx_description
1 polymer ?
#
loop_
_entity_poly.entity_id
_entity_poly.type
_entity_poly.pdbx_seq_one_letter_code
_entity_poly.pdbx_strand_id
1 'polypeptide(L)'
;MNFNLNTANGANTESIINPIGFFTSINTLNSLVVLILLAPLIAQIVFWRKFNKMHKYFKENNLILEFVKKDHWIAFLKFIILGVVGFVVLLLTFVIGESAFKSTTLWQESRYGLLICIGIIALISIIGVIQMAISYKKIHINTSFDWDKVLEYTTQHNLSFSVQKLEIRWLDPTTKQYEKQNQKDVVAEWKRVVHNTRSFSKEIKVPTKILKYWLKKTDTFFFKFETLPQYKYLLVASAVLNQLNEDGIINNLEESISSFKQNEFK
;
A
#
# COMPACT_ATOMS: atom_id res chain seq x y z
N MET A 1 -18.36 72.64 30.80
CA MET A 1 -17.45 72.05 31.81
C MET A 1 -17.38 70.56 31.49
N ASN A 2 -16.35 70.17 30.74
CA ASN A 2 -16.08 68.77 30.41
C ASN A 2 -15.25 68.19 31.55
N PHE A 3 -15.68 67.06 32.11
CA PHE A 3 -14.78 66.20 32.86
C PHE A 3 -14.81 64.78 32.30
N ASN A 4 -13.62 64.40 31.84
CA ASN A 4 -13.14 63.07 31.53
C ASN A 4 -13.33 62.12 32.72
N LEU A 5 -13.63 60.85 32.44
CA LEU A 5 -13.10 59.72 33.20
C LEU A 5 -12.80 58.57 32.23
N ASN A 6 -11.52 58.40 31.94
CA ASN A 6 -10.93 57.15 31.48
C ASN A 6 -11.11 56.09 32.58
N THR A 7 -11.58 54.90 32.20
CA THR A 7 -11.03 53.64 32.74
C THR A 7 -11.09 52.57 31.67
N ALA A 8 -9.89 52.05 31.38
CA ALA A 8 -9.60 50.98 30.46
C ALA A 8 -9.85 49.59 31.07
N ASN A 9 -9.67 48.60 30.20
CA ASN A 9 -9.42 47.17 30.47
C ASN A 9 -10.68 46.31 30.67
N GLY A 10 -10.86 45.21 29.97
CA GLY A 10 -10.02 44.51 29.02
C GLY A 10 -10.74 43.21 28.71
N ALA A 11 -11.34 43.12 27.52
CA ALA A 11 -11.79 41.84 27.01
C ALA A 11 -10.61 41.24 26.26
N ASN A 12 -9.78 40.48 26.99
CA ASN A 12 -8.94 39.45 26.38
C ASN A 12 -9.88 38.44 25.74
N THR A 13 -10.30 38.70 24.50
CA THR A 13 -10.79 37.65 23.62
C THR A 13 -9.58 36.79 23.29
N GLU A 14 -9.41 35.72 24.07
CA GLU A 14 -8.58 34.59 23.68
C GLU A 14 -8.95 34.23 22.24
N SER A 15 -8.06 34.55 21.31
CA SER A 15 -8.20 34.13 19.93
C SER A 15 -8.09 32.62 19.92
N ILE A 16 -9.24 31.94 19.96
CA ILE A 16 -9.34 30.51 19.71
C ILE A 16 -8.66 30.30 18.36
N ILE A 17 -7.47 29.69 18.37
CA ILE A 17 -6.77 29.28 17.16
C ILE A 17 -7.74 28.35 16.46
N ASN A 18 -8.39 28.82 15.40
CA ASN A 18 -9.32 28.03 14.63
C ASN A 18 -8.51 27.35 13.51
N PRO A 19 -8.05 26.09 13.68
CA PRO A 19 -7.28 25.39 12.64
C PRO A 19 -8.06 25.26 11.33
N ILE A 20 -9.39 25.46 11.36
CA ILE A 20 -10.28 25.44 10.20
C ILE A 20 -10.15 26.73 9.37
N GLY A 21 -9.74 27.87 9.98
CA GLY A 21 -9.61 29.16 9.29
C GLY A 21 -8.60 29.16 8.14
N PHE A 22 -7.55 28.31 8.24
CA PHE A 22 -6.59 28.08 7.17
C PHE A 22 -7.24 27.44 5.92
N PHE A 23 -8.35 26.73 6.09
CA PHE A 23 -9.08 26.03 5.03
C PHE A 23 -10.22 26.87 4.43
N THR A 24 -10.59 28.01 5.01
CA THR A 24 -11.81 28.75 4.62
C THR A 24 -11.58 30.00 3.75
N SER A 25 -10.35 30.32 3.35
CA SER A 25 -10.13 31.39 2.35
C SER A 25 -10.32 30.86 0.93
N ILE A 26 -11.49 31.16 0.37
CA ILE A 26 -11.96 30.76 -0.96
C ILE A 26 -11.05 31.38 -2.04
N ASN A 27 -10.08 30.59 -2.50
CA ASN A 27 -9.47 30.73 -3.82
C ASN A 27 -9.02 29.32 -4.24
N THR A 28 -9.40 28.85 -5.43
CA THR A 28 -9.06 27.48 -5.91
C THR A 28 -7.56 27.20 -5.88
N LEU A 29 -6.75 28.24 -6.06
CA LEU A 29 -5.29 28.22 -5.92
C LEU A 29 -4.84 27.85 -4.50
N ASN A 30 -5.48 28.39 -3.46
CA ASN A 30 -5.12 28.12 -2.06
C ASN A 30 -5.47 26.68 -1.68
N SER A 31 -6.64 26.19 -2.09
CA SER A 31 -7.03 24.78 -1.88
C SER A 31 -6.07 23.80 -2.58
N LEU A 32 -5.60 24.14 -3.78
CA LEU A 32 -4.58 23.37 -4.52
C LEU A 32 -3.25 23.33 -3.77
N VAL A 33 -2.79 24.46 -3.25
CA VAL A 33 -1.55 24.56 -2.46
C VAL A 33 -1.66 23.71 -1.18
N VAL A 34 -2.79 23.78 -0.47
CA VAL A 34 -3.03 22.96 0.73
C VAL A 34 -3.05 21.46 0.40
N LEU A 35 -3.68 21.07 -0.71
CA LEU A 35 -3.67 19.68 -1.18
C LEU A 35 -2.26 19.18 -1.51
N ILE A 36 -1.42 20.02 -2.14
CA ILE A 36 -0.02 19.68 -2.44
C ILE A 36 0.77 19.50 -1.14
N LEU A 37 0.58 20.38 -0.14
CA LEU A 37 1.24 20.29 1.15
C LEU A 37 0.82 19.05 1.96
N LEU A 38 -0.45 18.61 1.83
CA LEU A 38 -0.97 17.43 2.52
C LEU A 38 -0.80 16.12 1.73
N ALA A 39 -0.48 16.18 0.43
CA ALA A 39 -0.35 15.00 -0.43
C ALA A 39 0.66 13.94 0.12
N PRO A 40 1.83 14.31 0.68
CA PRO A 40 2.74 13.34 1.28
C PRO A 40 2.12 12.58 2.46
N LEU A 41 1.33 13.27 3.30
CA LEU A 41 0.65 12.67 4.44
C LEU A 41 -0.45 11.70 3.98
N ILE A 42 -1.26 12.12 3.00
CA ILE A 42 -2.30 11.27 2.41
C ILE A 42 -1.65 10.01 1.80
N ALA A 43 -0.54 10.19 1.07
CA ALA A 43 0.21 9.09 0.50
C ALA A 43 0.74 8.14 1.60
N GLN A 44 1.33 8.66 2.67
CA GLN A 44 1.79 7.85 3.81
C GLN A 44 0.65 7.02 4.42
N ILE A 45 -0.51 7.62 4.68
CA ILE A 45 -1.67 6.91 5.23
C ILE A 45 -2.11 5.78 4.28
N VAL A 46 -2.14 6.03 2.96
CA VAL A 46 -2.45 5.03 1.95
C VAL A 46 -1.42 3.90 1.95
N PHE A 47 -0.12 4.21 2.01
CA PHE A 47 0.96 3.21 2.06
C PHE A 47 0.92 2.37 3.33
N TRP A 48 0.65 2.99 4.48
CA TRP A 48 0.52 2.29 5.75
C TRP A 48 -0.66 1.32 5.75
N ARG A 49 -1.83 1.78 5.27
CA ARG A 49 -3.00 0.91 5.07
C ARG A 49 -2.70 -0.23 4.11
N LYS A 50 -2.01 0.07 3.01
CA LYS A 50 -1.62 -0.93 2.02
C LYS A 50 -0.66 -1.95 2.64
N PHE A 51 0.35 -1.53 3.41
CA PHE A 51 1.27 -2.42 4.12
C PHE A 51 0.54 -3.38 5.08
N ASN A 52 -0.40 -2.88 5.87
CA ASN A 52 -1.13 -3.71 6.83
C ASN A 52 -2.10 -4.70 6.16
N LYS A 53 -2.65 -4.36 4.99
CA LYS A 53 -3.54 -5.24 4.23
C LYS A 53 -2.79 -6.22 3.34
N MET A 54 -1.66 -5.79 2.79
CA MET A 54 -0.86 -6.60 1.90
C MET A 54 -0.42 -7.82 2.69
N HIS A 55 -0.67 -9.01 2.14
CA HIS A 55 -0.25 -10.26 2.74
C HIS A 55 -0.92 -10.63 4.08
N LYS A 56 -2.11 -10.07 4.36
CA LYS A 56 -2.92 -10.47 5.53
C LYS A 56 -3.06 -12.00 5.64
N TYR A 57 -3.41 -12.66 4.53
CA TYR A 57 -3.50 -14.12 4.46
C TYR A 57 -2.21 -14.84 4.89
N PHE A 58 -1.05 -14.37 4.42
CA PHE A 58 0.26 -14.92 4.77
C PHE A 58 0.57 -14.75 6.26
N LYS A 59 0.25 -13.59 6.83
CA LYS A 59 0.41 -13.31 8.25
C LYS A 59 -0.52 -14.17 9.13
N GLU A 60 -1.80 -14.28 8.77
CA GLU A 60 -2.79 -15.03 9.55
C GLU A 60 -2.54 -16.54 9.56
N ASN A 61 -1.95 -17.07 8.48
CA ASN A 61 -1.64 -18.48 8.36
C ASN A 61 -0.18 -18.82 8.73
N ASN A 62 0.61 -17.85 9.24
CA ASN A 62 2.04 -18.00 9.54
C ASN A 62 2.88 -18.51 8.35
N LEU A 63 2.50 -18.10 7.13
CA LEU A 63 3.18 -18.47 5.89
C LEU A 63 3.88 -17.23 5.35
N ILE A 64 5.20 -17.11 5.45
CA ILE A 64 5.87 -15.96 4.84
C ILE A 64 7.02 -16.42 3.95
N LEU A 65 6.82 -16.15 2.67
CA LEU A 65 7.78 -16.37 1.59
C LEU A 65 8.79 -15.21 1.57
N GLU A 66 10.05 -15.50 1.22
CA GLU A 66 11.12 -14.52 1.26
C GLU A 66 10.81 -13.25 0.44
N PHE A 67 10.26 -13.40 -0.77
CA PHE A 67 9.91 -12.25 -1.60
C PHE A 67 8.81 -11.37 -0.96
N VAL A 68 7.88 -11.96 -0.21
CA VAL A 68 6.85 -11.22 0.53
C VAL A 68 7.49 -10.34 1.60
N LYS A 69 8.51 -10.85 2.30
CA LYS A 69 9.25 -10.07 3.29
C LYS A 69 10.06 -8.94 2.62
N LYS A 70 10.69 -9.22 1.47
CA LYS A 70 11.42 -8.20 0.67
C LYS A 70 10.48 -7.08 0.20
N ASP A 71 9.28 -7.41 -0.25
CA ASP A 71 8.27 -6.42 -0.64
C ASP A 71 7.77 -5.58 0.53
N HIS A 72 7.55 -6.18 1.71
CA HIS A 72 7.23 -5.42 2.93
C HIS A 72 8.35 -4.44 3.28
N TRP A 73 9.60 -4.85 3.17
CA TRP A 73 10.75 -3.97 3.41
C TRP A 73 10.76 -2.77 2.46
N ILE A 74 10.51 -3.00 1.16
CA ILE A 74 10.42 -1.92 0.17
C ILE A 74 9.25 -0.98 0.50
N ALA A 75 8.10 -1.51 0.92
CA ALA A 75 6.96 -0.68 1.32
C ALA A 75 7.26 0.15 2.59
N PHE A 76 7.99 -0.43 3.56
CA PHE A 76 8.48 0.27 4.73
C PHE A 76 9.43 1.42 4.38
N LEU A 77 10.41 1.18 3.50
CA LEU A 77 11.32 2.24 3.02
C LEU A 77 10.56 3.36 2.29
N LYS A 78 9.60 3.02 1.42
CA LYS A 78 8.76 4.03 0.74
C LYS A 78 7.97 4.89 1.73
N PHE A 79 7.45 4.29 2.80
CA PHE A 79 6.74 5.04 3.85
C PHE A 79 7.65 6.04 4.57
N ILE A 80 8.89 5.65 4.90
CA ILE A 80 9.89 6.53 5.51
C ILE A 80 10.25 7.68 4.56
N ILE A 81 10.56 7.38 3.30
CA ILE A 81 10.95 8.39 2.31
C ILE A 81 9.83 9.43 2.14
N LEU A 82 8.57 8.99 2.05
CA LEU A 82 7.43 9.92 1.94
C LEU A 82 7.28 10.81 3.18
N GLY A 83 7.57 10.28 4.37
CA GLY A 83 7.56 11.08 5.61
C GLY A 83 8.64 12.15 5.62
N VAL A 84 9.86 11.80 5.21
CA VAL A 84 10.96 12.75 5.09
C VAL A 84 10.63 13.83 4.05
N VAL A 85 10.12 13.45 2.88
CA VAL A 85 9.72 14.40 1.84
C VAL A 85 8.63 15.35 2.36
N GLY A 86 7.59 14.83 3.02
CA GLY A 86 6.53 15.66 3.60
C GLY A 86 7.05 16.63 4.66
N PHE A 87 7.94 16.15 5.53
CA PHE A 87 8.56 16.98 6.57
C PHE A 87 9.43 18.09 5.96
N VAL A 88 10.27 17.78 4.99
CA VAL A 88 11.15 18.76 4.30
C VAL A 88 10.33 19.82 3.59
N VAL A 89 9.25 19.44 2.89
CA VAL A 89 8.37 20.40 2.20
C VAL A 89 7.76 21.39 3.19
N LEU A 90 7.19 20.92 4.31
CA LEU A 90 6.62 21.82 5.31
C LEU A 90 7.67 22.71 5.98
N LEU A 91 8.88 22.18 6.24
CA LEU A 91 9.96 22.95 6.84
C LEU A 91 10.46 24.05 5.89
N LEU A 92 10.58 23.76 4.59
CA LEU A 92 10.90 24.77 3.58
C LEU A 92 9.81 25.85 3.50
N THR A 93 8.53 25.46 3.51
CA THR A 93 7.42 26.42 3.57
C THR A 93 7.53 27.32 4.80
N PHE A 94 7.90 26.75 5.96
CA PHE A 94 8.09 27.51 7.18
C PHE A 94 9.25 28.51 7.07
N VAL A 95 10.41 28.08 6.58
CA VAL A 95 11.59 28.94 6.40
C VAL A 95 11.33 30.07 5.39
N ILE A 96 10.64 29.77 4.28
CA ILE A 96 10.25 30.80 3.30
C ILE A 96 9.27 31.80 3.93
N GLY A 97 8.29 31.31 4.68
CA GLY A 97 7.35 32.16 5.43
C GLY A 97 8.05 33.10 6.42
N GLU A 98 8.96 32.57 7.24
CA GLU A 98 9.74 33.35 8.21
C GLU A 98 10.70 34.35 7.57
N SER A 99 11.25 34.05 6.38
CA SER A 99 12.22 34.92 5.72
C SER A 99 11.56 36.02 4.88
N ALA A 100 10.50 35.70 4.14
CA ALA A 100 9.89 36.62 3.19
C ALA A 100 8.63 37.33 3.74
N PHE A 101 7.93 36.75 4.72
CA PHE A 101 6.58 37.20 5.11
C PHE A 101 6.37 37.43 6.61
N LYS A 102 7.45 37.45 7.41
CA LYS A 102 7.43 37.54 8.89
C LYS A 102 6.52 38.63 9.46
N SER A 103 6.49 39.80 8.82
CA SER A 103 5.74 40.98 9.28
C SER A 103 4.29 41.02 8.79
N THR A 104 3.87 40.08 7.92
CA THR A 104 2.51 40.07 7.39
C THR A 104 1.54 39.44 8.39
N THR A 105 0.34 40.01 8.50
CA THR A 105 -0.73 39.47 9.37
C THR A 105 -1.10 38.05 8.98
N LEU A 106 -1.15 37.75 7.68
CA LEU A 106 -1.45 36.42 7.14
C LEU A 106 -0.43 35.36 7.59
N TRP A 107 0.87 35.71 7.65
CA TRP A 107 1.88 34.81 8.20
C TRP A 107 1.72 34.61 9.71
N GLN A 108 1.49 35.68 10.47
CA GLN A 108 1.32 35.60 11.92
C GLN A 108 0.14 34.71 12.33
N GLU A 109 -0.98 34.79 11.61
CA GLU A 109 -2.16 33.96 11.84
C GLU A 109 -1.94 32.48 11.46
N SER A 110 -1.14 32.21 10.41
CA SER A 110 -0.93 30.85 9.89
C SER A 110 0.28 30.12 10.47
N ARG A 111 1.24 30.86 11.06
CA ARG A 111 2.52 30.35 11.59
C ARG A 111 2.34 29.17 12.56
N TYR A 112 1.47 29.35 13.56
CA TYR A 112 1.21 28.30 14.56
C TYR A 112 0.49 27.10 13.94
N GLY A 113 -0.41 27.33 12.99
CA GLY A 113 -1.06 26.26 12.23
C GLY A 113 -0.06 25.40 11.48
N LEU A 114 0.91 26.01 10.79
CA LEU A 114 1.97 25.30 10.07
C LEU A 114 2.87 24.49 11.03
N LEU A 115 3.24 25.06 12.18
CA LEU A 115 4.01 24.34 13.21
C LEU A 115 3.25 23.14 13.78
N ILE A 116 1.94 23.29 14.04
CA ILE A 116 1.08 22.19 14.47
C ILE A 116 1.02 21.11 13.38
N CYS A 117 0.87 21.47 12.11
CA CYS A 117 0.89 20.51 11.00
C CYS A 117 2.22 19.74 10.91
N ILE A 118 3.36 20.42 11.07
CA ILE A 118 4.68 19.76 11.14
C ILE A 118 4.70 18.74 12.28
N GLY A 119 4.21 19.11 13.47
CA GLY A 119 4.10 18.21 14.62
C GLY A 119 3.23 16.98 14.35
N ILE A 120 2.07 17.16 13.72
CA ILE A 120 1.15 16.08 13.36
C ILE A 120 1.79 15.12 12.35
N ILE A 121 2.43 15.63 11.29
CA ILE A 121 3.10 14.77 10.30
C ILE A 121 4.25 13.99 10.93
N ALA A 122 5.05 14.63 11.78
CA ALA A 122 6.14 13.97 12.50
C ALA A 122 5.58 12.85 13.39
N LEU A 123 4.53 13.12 14.16
CA LEU A 123 3.90 12.15 15.04
C LEU A 123 3.34 10.94 14.25
N ILE A 124 2.57 11.18 13.19
CA ILE A 124 2.00 10.11 12.35
C ILE A 124 3.11 9.28 11.70
N SER A 125 4.18 9.92 11.22
CA SER A 125 5.33 9.23 10.63
C SER A 125 6.02 8.34 11.66
N ILE A 126 6.28 8.84 12.87
CA ILE A 126 6.92 8.07 13.95
C ILE A 126 6.05 6.86 14.35
N ILE A 127 4.76 7.08 14.60
CA ILE A 127 3.82 6.00 14.97
C ILE A 127 3.77 4.94 13.87
N GLY A 128 3.66 5.36 12.61
CA GLY A 128 3.64 4.47 11.45
C GLY A 128 4.92 3.64 11.32
N VAL A 129 6.08 4.28 11.46
CA VAL A 129 7.39 3.61 11.44
C VAL A 129 7.49 2.57 12.55
N ILE A 130 7.13 2.92 13.79
CA ILE A 130 7.17 2.00 14.93
C ILE A 130 6.26 0.79 14.68
N GLN A 131 5.00 1.02 14.28
CA GLN A 131 4.06 -0.08 14.02
C GLN A 131 4.55 -0.99 12.88
N MET A 132 5.04 -0.41 11.78
CA MET A 132 5.54 -1.18 10.64
C MET A 132 6.82 -1.94 10.98
N ALA A 133 7.72 -1.36 11.76
CA ALA A 133 8.95 -2.01 12.23
C ALA A 133 8.65 -3.19 13.15
N ILE A 134 7.73 -3.02 14.12
CA ILE A 134 7.27 -4.12 14.99
C ILE A 134 6.64 -5.23 14.14
N SER A 135 5.77 -4.87 13.19
CA SER A 135 5.11 -5.82 12.30
C SER A 135 6.12 -6.58 11.45
N TYR A 136 7.13 -5.88 10.91
CA TYR A 136 8.20 -6.47 10.11
C TYR A 136 9.09 -7.41 10.92
N LYS A 137 9.45 -7.05 12.16
CA LYS A 137 10.29 -7.88 13.04
C LYS A 137 9.61 -9.20 13.42
N LYS A 138 8.27 -9.20 13.56
CA LYS A 138 7.47 -10.40 13.84
C LYS A 138 7.35 -11.37 12.65
N ILE A 139 7.87 -11.00 11.48
CA ILE A 139 7.83 -11.85 10.28
C ILE A 139 8.95 -12.90 10.34
N HIS A 140 8.59 -14.12 10.72
CA HIS A 140 9.41 -15.31 10.55
C HIS A 140 9.33 -15.79 9.10
N ILE A 141 10.49 -16.02 8.47
CA ILE A 141 10.57 -16.56 7.11
C ILE A 141 10.42 -18.08 7.22
N ASN A 142 9.46 -18.66 6.49
CA ASN A 142 9.48 -20.08 6.23
C ASN A 142 10.26 -20.30 4.94
N THR A 143 11.43 -20.94 5.04
CA THR A 143 12.45 -20.93 3.98
C THR A 143 12.22 -21.94 2.86
N SER A 144 11.15 -22.73 2.88
CA SER A 144 10.88 -23.69 1.80
C SER A 144 9.49 -23.48 1.21
N PHE A 145 9.45 -22.99 -0.03
CA PHE A 145 8.26 -23.10 -0.87
C PHE A 145 8.16 -24.55 -1.37
N ASP A 146 7.06 -25.24 -1.07
CA ASP A 146 6.87 -26.66 -1.38
C ASP A 146 6.56 -26.86 -2.88
N TRP A 147 7.59 -26.74 -3.71
CA TRP A 147 7.48 -26.88 -5.17
C TRP A 147 7.04 -28.26 -5.61
N ASP A 148 7.37 -29.29 -4.83
CA ASP A 148 7.02 -30.67 -5.14
C ASP A 148 5.50 -30.86 -5.00
N LYS A 149 4.86 -30.28 -3.96
CA LYS A 149 3.39 -30.20 -3.89
C LYS A 149 2.76 -29.31 -4.95
N VAL A 150 3.43 -28.25 -5.39
CA VAL A 150 2.90 -27.45 -6.51
C VAL A 150 2.82 -28.29 -7.77
N LEU A 151 3.86 -29.10 -8.06
CA LEU A 151 3.85 -30.02 -9.19
C LEU A 151 2.72 -31.06 -9.05
N GLU A 152 2.55 -31.67 -7.88
CA GLU A 152 1.42 -32.57 -7.60
C GLU A 152 0.06 -31.89 -7.89
N TYR A 153 -0.14 -30.65 -7.42
CA TYR A 153 -1.39 -29.93 -7.64
C TYR A 153 -1.60 -29.49 -9.08
N THR A 154 -0.54 -29.22 -9.84
CA THR A 154 -0.67 -28.90 -11.27
C THR A 154 -1.28 -30.07 -12.06
N THR A 155 -0.86 -31.30 -11.74
CA THR A 155 -1.33 -32.51 -12.43
C THR A 155 -2.67 -33.00 -11.89
N GLN A 156 -2.86 -32.98 -10.57
CA GLN A 156 -4.06 -33.52 -9.92
C GLN A 156 -5.32 -32.70 -10.21
N HIS A 157 -5.23 -31.37 -10.18
CA HIS A 157 -6.41 -30.51 -10.27
C HIS A 157 -6.61 -29.87 -11.64
N ASN A 158 -5.55 -29.83 -12.47
CA ASN A 158 -5.51 -29.14 -13.76
C ASN A 158 -6.19 -27.76 -13.70
N LEU A 159 -5.79 -26.97 -12.70
CA LEU A 159 -6.36 -25.64 -12.48
C LEU A 159 -5.73 -24.67 -13.46
N SER A 160 -6.54 -23.86 -14.12
CA SER A 160 -6.08 -22.72 -14.91
C SER A 160 -7.18 -21.65 -14.88
N PHE A 161 -6.81 -20.42 -15.24
CA PHE A 161 -7.72 -19.28 -15.21
C PHE A 161 -8.83 -19.36 -16.27
N SER A 162 -8.63 -20.20 -17.29
CA SER A 162 -9.64 -20.58 -18.28
C SER A 162 -10.66 -21.60 -17.74
N VAL A 163 -10.34 -22.33 -16.67
CA VAL A 163 -11.19 -23.38 -16.09
C VAL A 163 -12.08 -22.81 -14.98
N GLN A 164 -13.39 -23.09 -15.04
CA GLN A 164 -14.40 -22.62 -14.05
C GLN A 164 -14.26 -23.22 -12.64
N LYS A 165 -13.09 -23.71 -12.23
CA LYS A 165 -12.84 -24.31 -10.91
C LYS A 165 -12.27 -23.32 -9.89
N LEU A 166 -11.95 -22.10 -10.30
CA LEU A 166 -11.45 -21.03 -9.44
C LEU A 166 -12.18 -19.71 -9.70
N GLU A 167 -12.33 -18.93 -8.63
CA GLU A 167 -12.90 -17.59 -8.65
C GLU A 167 -11.90 -16.61 -8.04
N ILE A 168 -11.89 -15.37 -8.53
CA ILE A 168 -11.18 -14.27 -7.90
C ILE A 168 -12.21 -13.24 -7.46
N ARG A 169 -12.24 -12.94 -6.18
CA ARG A 169 -13.21 -12.02 -5.57
C ARG A 169 -12.50 -10.81 -4.97
N TRP A 170 -13.13 -9.65 -5.07
CA TRP A 170 -12.65 -8.44 -4.41
C TRP A 170 -13.22 -8.32 -3.01
N LEU A 171 -12.41 -7.72 -2.13
CA LEU A 171 -12.86 -7.36 -0.80
C LEU A 171 -13.92 -6.28 -0.94
N ASP A 172 -15.11 -6.55 -0.42
CA ASP A 172 -16.19 -5.58 -0.37
C ASP A 172 -15.75 -4.35 0.45
N PRO A 173 -15.89 -3.12 -0.09
CA PRO A 173 -15.47 -1.91 0.61
C PRO A 173 -16.33 -1.63 1.85
N THR A 174 -17.57 -2.11 1.90
CA THR A 174 -18.53 -1.89 2.98
C THR A 174 -18.46 -3.02 4.00
N THR A 175 -18.68 -4.27 3.59
CA THR A 175 -18.75 -5.43 4.49
C THR A 175 -17.37 -5.96 4.89
N LYS A 176 -16.31 -5.57 4.18
CA LYS A 176 -14.94 -6.09 4.35
C LYS A 176 -14.85 -7.61 4.18
N GLN A 177 -15.77 -8.21 3.43
CA GLN A 177 -15.78 -9.63 3.11
C GLN A 177 -15.63 -9.87 1.60
N TYR A 178 -15.20 -11.06 1.20
CA TYR A 178 -15.07 -11.42 -0.21
C TYR A 178 -16.39 -12.02 -0.71
N GLU A 179 -17.29 -11.14 -1.12
CA GLU A 179 -18.62 -11.55 -1.61
C GLU A 179 -18.56 -12.06 -3.04
N LYS A 180 -19.44 -13.02 -3.36
CA LYS A 180 -19.54 -13.59 -4.72
C LYS A 180 -19.93 -12.54 -5.77
N GLN A 181 -20.67 -11.51 -5.35
CA GLN A 181 -21.09 -10.37 -6.17
C GLN A 181 -19.88 -9.58 -6.71
N ASN A 182 -18.78 -9.60 -5.96
CA ASN A 182 -17.53 -8.90 -6.29
C ASN A 182 -16.56 -9.80 -7.09
N GLN A 183 -17.07 -10.83 -7.78
CA GLN A 183 -16.29 -11.70 -8.64
C GLN A 183 -15.79 -10.94 -9.87
N LYS A 184 -14.52 -11.16 -10.23
CA LYS A 184 -13.94 -10.65 -11.47
C LYS A 184 -13.93 -11.70 -12.57
N ASP A 185 -13.94 -11.20 -13.80
CA ASP A 185 -13.44 -11.96 -14.94
C ASP A 185 -11.94 -12.20 -14.76
N VAL A 186 -11.61 -13.43 -14.38
CA VAL A 186 -10.25 -13.89 -14.09
C VAL A 186 -9.40 -13.88 -15.35
N VAL A 187 -9.98 -14.19 -16.51
CA VAL A 187 -9.29 -14.24 -17.81
C VAL A 187 -8.96 -12.83 -18.29
N ALA A 188 -9.88 -11.87 -18.14
CA ALA A 188 -9.62 -10.48 -18.50
C ALA A 188 -8.51 -9.87 -17.62
N GLU A 189 -8.55 -10.10 -16.31
CA GLU A 189 -7.53 -9.64 -15.38
C GLU A 189 -6.16 -10.29 -15.66
N TRP A 190 -6.15 -11.60 -15.98
CA TRP A 190 -4.95 -12.31 -16.43
C TRP A 190 -4.31 -11.66 -17.64
N LYS A 191 -5.06 -11.48 -18.73
CA LYS A 191 -4.57 -10.85 -19.98
C LYS A 191 -3.99 -9.47 -19.70
N ARG A 192 -4.66 -8.66 -18.87
CA ARG A 192 -4.18 -7.34 -18.45
C ARG A 192 -2.85 -7.42 -17.71
N VAL A 193 -2.68 -8.36 -16.79
CA VAL A 193 -1.44 -8.56 -16.01
C VAL A 193 -0.31 -9.04 -16.90
N VAL A 194 -0.56 -10.01 -17.78
CA VAL A 194 0.43 -10.53 -18.73
C VAL A 194 0.91 -9.43 -19.65
N HIS A 195 -0.02 -8.68 -20.26
CA HIS A 195 0.29 -7.56 -21.16
C HIS A 195 1.19 -6.53 -20.44
N ASN A 196 0.75 -6.02 -19.30
CA ASN A 196 1.54 -5.05 -18.53
C ASN A 196 2.91 -5.58 -18.12
N THR A 197 3.00 -6.87 -17.75
CA THR A 197 4.27 -7.44 -17.32
C THR A 197 5.25 -7.57 -18.48
N ARG A 198 4.78 -7.97 -19.66
CA ARG A 198 5.58 -8.08 -20.89
C ARG A 198 6.06 -6.69 -21.36
N SER A 199 5.19 -5.69 -21.35
CA SER A 199 5.54 -4.33 -21.83
C SER A 199 6.67 -3.65 -21.04
N PHE A 200 6.86 -4.01 -19.77
CA PHE A 200 7.81 -3.34 -18.88
C PHE A 200 8.89 -4.28 -18.30
N SER A 201 9.09 -5.46 -18.88
CA SER A 201 10.06 -6.45 -18.38
C SER A 201 10.85 -7.12 -19.49
N LYS A 202 12.11 -7.50 -19.18
CA LYS A 202 12.84 -8.48 -19.98
C LYS A 202 12.08 -9.81 -19.96
N GLU A 203 11.94 -10.45 -21.12
CA GLU A 203 11.14 -11.68 -21.32
C GLU A 203 11.47 -12.78 -20.31
N ILE A 204 12.76 -13.04 -20.05
CA ILE A 204 13.26 -14.04 -19.09
C ILE A 204 12.66 -13.85 -17.68
N LYS A 205 12.29 -12.63 -17.28
CA LYS A 205 11.74 -12.34 -15.95
C LYS A 205 10.21 -12.33 -15.91
N VAL A 206 9.54 -12.45 -17.06
CA VAL A 206 8.09 -12.34 -17.16
C VAL A 206 7.38 -13.44 -16.36
N PRO A 207 7.71 -14.75 -16.51
CA PRO A 207 7.05 -15.81 -15.75
C PRO A 207 7.15 -15.62 -14.24
N THR A 208 8.35 -15.30 -13.73
CA THR A 208 8.59 -15.07 -12.30
C THR A 208 7.82 -13.86 -11.77
N LYS A 209 7.76 -12.77 -12.54
CA LYS A 209 7.01 -11.57 -12.13
C LYS A 209 5.51 -11.83 -12.08
N ILE A 210 4.97 -12.57 -13.04
CA ILE A 210 3.54 -12.96 -13.06
C ILE A 210 3.22 -13.85 -11.86
N LEU A 211 4.05 -14.87 -11.61
CA LEU A 211 3.85 -15.77 -10.46
C LEU A 211 3.91 -15.02 -9.13
N LYS A 212 4.93 -14.16 -8.94
CA LYS A 212 5.01 -13.30 -7.75
C LYS A 212 3.76 -12.42 -7.64
N TYR A 213 3.30 -11.77 -8.71
CA TYR A 213 2.11 -10.91 -8.67
C TYR A 213 0.87 -11.64 -8.14
N TRP A 214 0.60 -12.84 -8.62
CA TRP A 214 -0.58 -13.60 -8.24
C TRP A 214 -0.48 -14.22 -6.84
N LEU A 215 0.70 -14.71 -6.45
CA LEU A 215 0.95 -15.16 -5.08
C LEU A 215 0.71 -14.05 -4.05
N LYS A 216 1.02 -12.78 -4.36
CA LYS A 216 0.71 -11.67 -3.43
C LYS A 216 -0.78 -11.48 -3.17
N LYS A 217 -1.64 -12.04 -4.03
CA LYS A 217 -3.09 -11.90 -4.02
C LYS A 217 -3.81 -13.19 -3.62
N THR A 218 -3.11 -14.14 -3.00
CA THR A 218 -3.67 -15.43 -2.57
C THR A 218 -4.96 -15.27 -1.74
N ASP A 219 -5.07 -14.22 -0.93
CA ASP A 219 -6.27 -13.88 -0.17
C ASP A 219 -7.52 -13.73 -1.06
N THR A 220 -7.38 -13.22 -2.28
CA THR A 220 -8.48 -12.95 -3.22
C THR A 220 -9.00 -14.16 -3.99
N PHE A 221 -8.29 -15.29 -3.95
CA PHE A 221 -8.67 -16.51 -4.67
C PHE A 221 -9.73 -17.30 -3.89
N PHE A 222 -10.66 -17.94 -4.58
CA PHE A 222 -11.64 -18.86 -3.99
C PHE A 222 -11.69 -20.10 -4.86
N PHE A 223 -11.36 -21.24 -4.27
CA PHE A 223 -11.42 -22.53 -4.94
C PHE A 223 -12.79 -23.16 -4.67
N LYS A 224 -13.36 -23.82 -5.69
CA LYS A 224 -14.67 -24.49 -5.54
C LYS A 224 -14.61 -25.74 -4.66
N PHE A 225 -13.43 -26.33 -4.50
CA PHE A 225 -13.18 -27.47 -3.62
C PHE A 225 -12.64 -26.99 -2.28
N GLU A 226 -12.92 -27.76 -1.23
CA GLU A 226 -12.44 -27.46 0.12
C GLU A 226 -10.92 -27.45 0.14
N THR A 227 -10.36 -26.37 0.66
CA THR A 227 -8.92 -26.12 0.69
C THR A 227 -8.56 -25.64 2.07
N LEU A 228 -7.66 -26.35 2.75
CA LEU A 228 -7.10 -25.86 4.00
C LEU A 228 -6.45 -24.50 3.76
N PRO A 229 -6.76 -23.47 4.58
CA PRO A 229 -6.26 -22.11 4.38
C PRO A 229 -4.78 -22.09 4.08
N GLN A 230 -3.95 -22.86 4.79
CA GLN A 230 -2.50 -22.91 4.60
C GLN A 230 -2.01 -23.44 3.24
N TYR A 231 -2.79 -24.18 2.45
CA TYR A 231 -2.36 -24.72 1.15
C TYR A 231 -2.82 -23.90 -0.05
N LYS A 232 -3.66 -22.89 0.19
CA LYS A 232 -4.20 -22.01 -0.85
C LYS A 232 -3.12 -21.37 -1.72
N TYR A 233 -1.98 -20.98 -1.15
CA TYR A 233 -0.89 -20.37 -1.92
C TYR A 233 -0.24 -21.35 -2.92
N LEU A 234 -0.18 -22.64 -2.59
CA LEU A 234 0.34 -23.69 -3.49
C LEU A 234 -0.61 -23.89 -4.67
N LEU A 235 -1.92 -23.90 -4.41
CA LEU A 235 -2.94 -24.00 -5.46
C LEU A 235 -2.99 -22.77 -6.36
N VAL A 236 -2.73 -21.58 -5.81
CA VAL A 236 -2.57 -20.37 -6.64
C VAL A 236 -1.34 -20.49 -7.54
N ALA A 237 -0.22 -20.98 -7.01
CA ALA A 237 0.97 -21.22 -7.83
C ALA A 237 0.71 -22.24 -8.94
N SER A 238 0.06 -23.37 -8.62
CA SER A 238 -0.25 -24.39 -9.63
C SER A 238 -1.17 -23.83 -10.73
N ALA A 239 -2.23 -23.10 -10.36
CA ALA A 239 -3.13 -22.47 -11.32
C ALA A 239 -2.42 -21.48 -12.25
N VAL A 240 -1.49 -20.69 -11.71
CA VAL A 240 -0.71 -19.73 -12.50
C VAL A 240 0.25 -20.45 -13.44
N LEU A 241 0.95 -21.48 -12.97
CA LEU A 241 1.92 -22.23 -13.79
C LEU A 241 1.22 -22.96 -14.94
N ASN A 242 0.07 -23.58 -14.67
CA ASN A 242 -0.75 -24.18 -15.71
C ASN A 242 -1.21 -23.13 -16.74
N GLN A 243 -1.67 -21.96 -16.31
CA GLN A 243 -2.06 -20.90 -17.26
C GLN A 243 -0.86 -20.38 -18.06
N LEU A 244 0.32 -20.24 -17.45
CA LEU A 244 1.54 -19.86 -18.18
C LEU A 244 1.90 -20.89 -19.26
N ASN A 245 1.70 -22.17 -18.97
CA ASN A 245 1.94 -23.27 -19.91
C ASN A 245 0.90 -23.29 -21.03
N GLU A 246 -0.40 -23.14 -20.70
CA GLU A 246 -1.49 -23.03 -21.67
C GLU A 246 -1.28 -21.88 -22.66
N ASP A 247 -0.81 -20.73 -22.17
CA ASP A 247 -0.56 -19.53 -22.98
C ASP A 247 0.79 -19.58 -23.72
N GLY A 248 1.57 -20.67 -23.61
CA GLY A 248 2.89 -20.82 -24.23
C GLY A 248 3.93 -19.82 -23.73
N ILE A 249 3.75 -19.27 -22.52
CA ILE A 249 4.71 -18.35 -21.89
C ILE A 249 5.87 -19.13 -21.27
N ILE A 250 5.61 -20.37 -20.87
CA ILE A 250 6.61 -21.36 -20.50
C ILE A 250 6.47 -22.58 -21.40
N ASN A 251 7.59 -23.22 -21.73
CA ASN A 251 7.63 -24.31 -22.71
C ASN A 251 7.45 -25.70 -22.07
N ASN A 252 8.01 -25.88 -20.86
CA ASN A 252 7.92 -27.13 -20.10
C ASN A 252 7.68 -26.79 -18.63
N LEU A 253 6.60 -27.33 -18.06
CA LEU A 253 6.18 -27.07 -16.68
C LEU A 253 7.22 -27.56 -15.65
N GLU A 254 7.74 -28.78 -15.80
CA GLU A 254 8.71 -29.39 -14.88
C GLU A 254 10.06 -28.66 -14.92
N GLU A 255 10.54 -28.32 -16.12
CA GLU A 255 11.76 -27.54 -16.30
C GLU A 255 11.59 -26.13 -15.71
N SER A 256 10.42 -25.52 -15.90
CA SER A 256 10.11 -24.20 -15.35
C SER A 256 10.04 -24.22 -13.83
N ILE A 257 9.39 -25.23 -13.22
CA ILE A 257 9.36 -25.41 -11.76
C ILE A 257 10.77 -25.62 -11.22
N SER A 258 11.60 -26.43 -11.89
CA SER A 258 13.01 -26.62 -11.53
C SER A 258 13.79 -25.30 -11.60
N SER A 259 13.56 -24.49 -12.63
CA SER A 259 14.14 -23.15 -12.75
C SER A 259 13.65 -22.20 -11.64
N PHE A 260 12.37 -22.27 -11.25
CA PHE A 260 11.85 -21.48 -10.12
C PHE A 260 12.46 -21.92 -8.77
N LYS A 261 12.68 -23.22 -8.57
CA LYS A 261 13.36 -23.80 -7.40
C LYS A 261 14.81 -23.34 -7.31
N GLN A 262 15.55 -23.35 -8.42
CA GLN A 262 16.96 -22.92 -8.47
C GLN A 262 17.14 -21.41 -8.34
N ASN A 263 16.22 -20.61 -8.90
CA ASN A 263 16.29 -19.16 -8.86
C ASN A 263 15.66 -18.54 -7.60
N GLU A 264 15.11 -19.40 -6.73
CA GLU A 264 14.44 -19.13 -5.45
C GLU A 264 14.17 -17.64 -5.18
N PHE A 265 13.32 -17.06 -6.03
CA PHE A 265 12.84 -15.70 -5.93
C PHE A 265 13.86 -14.58 -5.55
N LYS A 266 15.17 -14.74 -5.81
CA LYS A 266 16.23 -13.75 -5.50
C LYS A 266 15.91 -12.34 -6.06
#